data_AF-A0AAV1MXW2-F1
#
_entry.id   AF-A0AAV1MXW2-F1
#
_cell.length_a   1.000
_cell.length_b   1.000
_cell.length_c   1.000
_cell.angle_alpha   90.00
_cell.angle_beta   90.00
_cell.angle_gamma   90.00
#
_symmetry.space_group_name_H-M   'P 1'
#
loop_
_entity.id
_entity.type
_entity.pdbx_description
1 polymer ?
#
loop_
_entity_poly.entity_id
_entity_poly.type
_entity_poly.pdbx_seq_one_letter_code
_entity_poly.pdbx_strand_id
1 'polypeptide(L)'
;MFRDKQPINESIDRMCRWLYAYSSLIGHSNLKYPPCALLDSSFGKSLMMDTASTTGVLHPYWPRDLLIPTYVANDRSMSEILVFLFSVSGVFLLVTWLITGATGRLGTWRRLALCWFAVCGFIHGVIEGWFSLYYDIIPGDQSFLSQLWKEYSKGDSRYVIADNFTVCMETVTAWLWGPFSFWVVFAFLTNKPYRFVLQLIISLGQLYGVVLYFSTEHRDGYAHSELGHPIYFWFYFVFMNVLWIIIPLMLIVDAWRQLSAAQTHTDNTKSHKSKRN
;
A
#
# COMPACT_ATOMS: atom_id res chain seq x y z
N MET A 1 -18.02 2.93 -42.86
CA MET A 1 -17.01 2.05 -42.23
C MET A 1 -16.44 2.76 -41.00
N PHE A 2 -17.20 2.80 -39.90
CA PHE A 2 -16.70 3.16 -38.59
C PHE A 2 -17.38 2.19 -37.62
N ARG A 3 -16.58 1.29 -37.03
CA ARG A 3 -17.03 0.30 -36.05
C ARG A 3 -16.46 0.69 -34.69
N ASP A 4 -17.31 0.55 -33.69
CA ASP A 4 -17.25 1.12 -32.36
C ASP A 4 -16.02 0.74 -31.52
N LYS A 5 -15.45 1.74 -30.82
CA LYS A 5 -14.55 1.59 -29.67
C LYS A 5 -15.30 1.80 -28.34
N GLN A 6 -16.45 1.17 -28.15
CA GLN A 6 -17.21 1.23 -26.88
C GLN A 6 -16.97 0.11 -25.84
N PRO A 7 -16.40 -1.09 -26.11
CA PRO A 7 -16.46 -2.19 -25.13
C PRO A 7 -15.48 -2.09 -23.95
N ILE A 8 -14.45 -1.25 -24.03
CA ILE A 8 -13.42 -1.11 -22.98
C ILE A 8 -13.91 -0.22 -21.84
N ASN A 9 -14.62 0.87 -22.14
CA ASN A 9 -15.15 1.78 -21.12
C ASN A 9 -16.19 1.09 -20.23
N GLU A 10 -17.10 0.29 -20.79
CA GLU A 10 -18.10 -0.40 -19.98
C GLU A 10 -17.49 -1.41 -18.99
N SER A 11 -16.35 -2.02 -19.32
CA SER A 11 -15.73 -3.05 -18.47
C SER A 11 -14.98 -2.42 -17.30
N ILE A 12 -14.32 -1.29 -17.52
CA ILE A 12 -13.72 -0.47 -16.47
C ILE A 12 -14.82 0.11 -15.58
N ASP A 13 -15.90 0.61 -16.18
CA ASP A 13 -17.02 1.23 -15.46
C ASP A 13 -17.81 0.17 -14.65
N ARG A 14 -17.89 -1.08 -15.12
CA ARG A 14 -18.39 -2.24 -14.35
C ARG A 14 -17.46 -2.60 -13.18
N MET A 15 -16.14 -2.56 -13.37
CA MET A 15 -15.17 -2.83 -12.30
C MET A 15 -15.20 -1.74 -11.22
N CYS A 16 -15.25 -0.47 -11.61
CA CYS A 16 -15.42 0.66 -10.69
C CYS A 16 -16.74 0.58 -9.90
N ARG A 17 -17.84 0.22 -10.58
CA ARG A 17 -19.13 -0.04 -9.91
C ARG A 17 -19.09 -1.22 -8.95
N TRP A 18 -18.34 -2.28 -9.27
CA TRP A 18 -18.17 -3.44 -8.39
C TRP A 18 -17.35 -3.09 -7.14
N LEU A 19 -16.25 -2.33 -7.30
CA LEU A 19 -15.44 -1.82 -6.19
C LEU A 19 -16.23 -0.84 -5.30
N TYR A 20 -17.06 0.02 -5.90
CA TYR A 20 -17.95 0.93 -5.17
C TYR A 20 -19.11 0.23 -4.44
N ALA A 21 -19.68 -0.81 -5.05
CA ALA A 21 -20.70 -1.64 -4.39
C ALA A 21 -20.12 -2.42 -3.21
N TYR A 22 -18.86 -2.88 -3.32
CA TYR A 22 -18.14 -3.50 -2.22
C TYR A 22 -17.86 -2.52 -1.07
N SER A 23 -17.47 -1.27 -1.37
CA SER A 23 -17.28 -0.24 -0.32
C SER A 23 -18.60 0.20 0.34
N SER A 24 -19.71 0.21 -0.40
CA SER A 24 -21.03 0.60 0.12
C SER A 24 -21.63 -0.45 1.07
N LEU A 25 -21.26 -1.73 0.93
CA LEU A 25 -21.67 -2.82 1.84
C LEU A 25 -21.02 -2.70 3.24
N ILE A 26 -20.02 -1.83 3.42
CA ILE A 26 -19.24 -1.64 4.66
C ILE A 26 -19.62 -0.31 5.36
N GLY A 27 -20.70 0.36 4.95
CA GLY A 27 -21.35 1.41 5.74
C GLY A 27 -21.09 2.87 5.34
N HIS A 28 -20.70 3.15 4.10
CA HIS A 28 -20.66 4.52 3.57
C HIS A 28 -21.96 4.89 2.83
N SER A 29 -23.00 5.24 3.58
CA SER A 29 -24.13 6.00 3.00
C SER A 29 -23.90 7.49 3.27
N ASN A 30 -23.35 8.24 2.29
CA ASN A 30 -23.61 9.67 2.02
C ASN A 30 -22.53 10.34 1.13
N LEU A 31 -22.30 9.85 -0.08
CA LEU A 31 -21.62 10.63 -1.13
C LEU A 31 -22.61 10.92 -2.25
N LYS A 32 -23.30 12.06 -2.17
CA LYS A 32 -23.99 12.67 -3.32
C LYS A 32 -22.99 13.58 -4.04
N TYR A 33 -22.45 13.14 -5.17
CA TYR A 33 -21.87 14.06 -6.15
C TYR A 33 -22.97 14.55 -7.11
N PRO A 34 -23.06 15.85 -7.42
CA PRO A 34 -24.00 16.33 -8.42
C PRO A 34 -23.52 15.98 -9.84
N PRO A 35 -24.44 15.77 -10.79
CA PRO A 35 -24.07 15.43 -12.16
C PRO A 35 -23.46 16.63 -12.89
N CYS A 36 -22.51 16.31 -13.77
CA CYS A 36 -21.78 17.18 -14.67
C CYS A 36 -22.71 18.22 -15.35
N ALA A 37 -22.55 19.50 -15.01
CA ALA A 37 -23.28 20.60 -15.63
C ALA A 37 -22.30 21.51 -16.39
N LEU A 38 -22.65 21.74 -17.65
CA LEU A 38 -21.95 22.50 -18.67
C LEU A 38 -21.79 23.98 -18.28
N LEU A 39 -20.70 24.56 -18.78
CA LEU A 39 -20.34 25.98 -18.72
C LEU A 39 -21.52 26.92 -19.00
N ASP A 40 -21.87 27.77 -18.04
CA ASP A 40 -22.57 29.03 -18.29
C ASP A 40 -21.74 30.21 -17.75
N SER A 41 -21.58 31.21 -18.60
CA SER A 41 -20.60 32.31 -18.54
C SER A 41 -21.12 33.55 -17.80
N SER A 42 -22.10 33.38 -16.93
CA SER A 42 -22.86 34.48 -16.32
C SER A 42 -22.63 34.62 -14.79
N PHE A 43 -21.78 33.79 -14.18
CA PHE A 43 -21.45 33.85 -12.75
C PHE A 43 -20.22 34.72 -12.41
N GLY A 44 -19.86 35.67 -13.28
CA GLY A 44 -18.60 36.42 -13.21
C GLY A 44 -18.63 37.77 -12.49
N LYS A 45 -19.71 38.18 -11.82
CA LYS A 45 -19.83 39.56 -11.29
C LYS A 45 -20.30 39.74 -9.84
N SER A 46 -20.36 38.68 -9.03
CA SER A 46 -20.77 38.81 -7.61
C SER A 46 -19.86 38.07 -6.63
N LEU A 47 -18.55 38.06 -6.89
CA LEU A 47 -17.55 37.55 -5.93
C LEU A 47 -16.35 38.53 -5.84
N MET A 48 -16.65 39.77 -5.49
CA MET A 48 -15.66 40.79 -5.12
C MET A 48 -15.97 41.27 -3.70
N MET A 49 -16.05 40.34 -2.75
CA MET A 49 -16.05 40.63 -1.31
C MET A 49 -15.76 39.33 -0.55
N ASP A 50 -14.48 39.02 -0.47
CA ASP A 50 -13.77 38.40 0.65
C ASP A 50 -12.43 37.87 0.12
N THR A 51 -11.54 38.79 -0.22
CA THR A 51 -10.10 38.48 -0.26
C THR A 51 -9.59 38.54 1.17
N ALA A 52 -10.10 37.65 2.02
CA ALA A 52 -9.39 37.26 3.22
C ALA A 52 -8.05 36.68 2.74
N SER A 53 -6.95 37.27 3.17
CA SER A 53 -5.62 36.75 2.91
C SER A 53 -5.58 35.27 3.28
N THR A 54 -5.53 34.38 2.30
CA THR A 54 -5.20 32.97 2.51
C THR A 54 -3.72 32.88 2.86
N THR A 55 -3.35 33.36 4.05
CA THR A 55 -2.12 32.90 4.70
C THR A 55 -2.36 31.43 5.01
N GLY A 56 -1.96 30.55 4.09
CA GLY A 56 -2.08 29.11 4.26
C GLY A 56 -1.50 28.69 5.61
N VAL A 57 -2.15 27.73 6.27
CA VAL A 57 -1.65 27.16 7.52
C VAL A 57 -0.25 26.59 7.26
N LEU A 58 0.76 27.06 8.00
CA LEU A 58 2.15 26.64 7.82
C LEU A 58 2.28 25.13 8.10
N HIS A 59 2.85 24.39 7.16
CA HIS A 59 3.09 22.95 7.28
C HIS A 59 4.51 22.54 6.87
N PRO A 60 5.01 21.37 7.33
CA PRO A 60 6.38 20.93 7.07
C PRO A 60 6.57 20.20 5.72
N TYR A 61 5.51 19.99 4.95
CA TYR A 61 5.54 19.21 3.70
C TYR A 61 6.07 19.98 2.49
N TRP A 62 6.56 19.24 1.49
CA TRP A 62 7.00 19.77 0.20
C TRP A 62 5.99 19.43 -0.90
N PRO A 63 5.71 20.31 -1.88
CA PRO A 63 6.15 21.69 -1.97
C PRO A 63 5.66 22.59 -0.80
N ARG A 64 6.44 23.62 -0.46
CA ARG A 64 6.19 24.48 0.73
C ARG A 64 4.96 25.38 0.58
N ASP A 65 4.50 25.57 -0.64
CA ASP A 65 3.35 26.38 -1.04
C ASP A 65 2.04 25.57 -1.19
N LEU A 66 2.06 24.28 -0.83
CA LEU A 66 0.84 23.48 -0.75
C LEU A 66 -0.21 24.15 0.17
N LEU A 67 -1.48 24.03 -0.22
CA LEU A 67 -2.59 24.52 0.58
C LEU A 67 -3.25 23.34 1.27
N ILE A 68 -3.04 23.25 2.59
CA ILE A 68 -3.63 22.20 3.43
C ILE A 68 -4.43 22.88 4.55
N PRO A 69 -5.67 23.36 4.27
CA PRO A 69 -6.40 24.22 5.20
C PRO A 69 -6.75 23.54 6.53
N THR A 70 -6.90 22.21 6.51
CA THR A 70 -7.24 21.38 7.67
C THR A 70 -6.00 20.95 8.46
N TYR A 71 -4.79 21.37 8.08
CA TYR A 71 -3.57 20.89 8.71
C TYR A 71 -3.49 21.24 10.20
N VAL A 72 -3.24 20.22 11.01
CA VAL A 72 -2.89 20.36 12.42
C VAL A 72 -1.63 19.54 12.68
N ALA A 73 -0.60 20.18 13.25
CA ALA A 73 0.65 19.52 13.60
C ALA A 73 0.42 18.37 14.60
N ASN A 74 1.30 17.36 14.56
CA ASN A 74 1.27 16.27 15.53
C ASN A 74 1.56 16.81 16.93
N ASP A 75 0.80 16.34 17.92
CA ASP A 75 1.11 16.55 19.34
C ASP A 75 2.12 15.52 19.86
N ARG A 76 2.30 14.40 19.16
CA ARG A 76 3.32 13.37 19.45
C ARG A 76 4.62 13.64 18.72
N SER A 77 5.71 13.31 19.38
CA SER A 77 7.06 13.35 18.81
C SER A 77 7.28 12.22 17.80
N MET A 78 8.20 12.45 16.85
CA MET A 78 8.70 11.43 15.92
C MET A 78 9.16 10.16 16.66
N SER A 79 9.87 10.32 17.78
CA SER A 79 10.37 9.20 18.58
C SER A 79 9.24 8.33 19.14
N GLU A 80 8.16 8.92 19.67
CA GLU A 80 7.03 8.15 20.19
C GLU A 80 6.35 7.35 19.08
N ILE A 81 6.20 7.96 17.90
CA ILE A 81 5.59 7.32 16.73
C ILE A 81 6.44 6.13 16.27
N LEU A 82 7.75 6.32 16.11
CA LEU A 82 8.67 5.28 15.67
C LEU A 82 8.81 4.15 16.72
N VAL A 83 8.90 4.49 18.00
CA VAL A 83 8.98 3.49 19.08
C VAL A 83 7.76 2.58 19.05
N PHE A 84 6.56 3.13 18.90
CA PHE A 84 5.36 2.32 18.75
C PHE A 84 5.43 1.42 17.49
N LEU A 85 5.74 1.99 16.33
CA LEU A 85 5.80 1.27 15.06
C LEU A 85 6.76 0.07 15.14
N PHE A 86 7.98 0.30 15.62
CA PHE A 86 9.00 -0.74 15.75
C PHE A 86 8.67 -1.74 16.87
N SER A 87 8.05 -1.29 17.97
CA SER A 87 7.65 -2.20 19.06
C SER A 87 6.57 -3.17 18.62
N VAL A 88 5.51 -2.69 17.98
CA VAL A 88 4.41 -3.55 17.50
C VAL A 88 4.90 -4.48 16.40
N SER A 89 5.69 -3.98 15.44
CA SER A 89 6.31 -4.81 14.41
C SER A 89 7.25 -5.86 15.02
N GLY A 90 8.00 -5.50 16.06
CA GLY A 90 8.86 -6.41 16.83
C GLY A 90 8.07 -7.51 17.54
N VAL A 91 6.89 -7.20 18.08
CA VAL A 91 5.98 -8.21 18.66
C VAL A 91 5.48 -9.18 17.59
N PHE A 92 5.02 -8.69 16.43
CA PHE A 92 4.61 -9.56 15.32
C PHE A 92 5.75 -10.48 14.87
N LEU A 93 6.97 -9.93 14.75
CA LEU A 93 8.16 -10.70 14.41
C LEU A 93 8.45 -11.78 15.46
N LEU A 94 8.49 -11.41 16.74
CA LEU A 94 8.80 -12.32 17.84
C LEU A 94 7.76 -13.44 17.97
N VAL A 95 6.48 -13.09 17.99
CA VAL A 95 5.39 -14.07 18.09
C VAL A 95 5.45 -15.05 16.93
N THR A 96 5.61 -14.54 15.70
CA THR A 96 5.73 -15.41 14.51
C THR A 96 6.98 -16.27 14.57
N TRP A 97 8.10 -15.74 15.07
CA TRP A 97 9.34 -16.49 15.24
C TRP A 97 9.18 -17.66 16.23
N LEU A 98 8.50 -17.42 17.35
CA LEU A 98 8.22 -18.43 18.37
C LEU A 98 7.27 -19.51 17.84
N ILE A 99 6.17 -19.12 17.20
CA ILE A 99 5.19 -20.04 16.61
C ILE A 99 5.88 -20.94 15.58
N THR A 100 6.62 -20.34 14.63
CA THR A 100 7.29 -21.11 13.57
C THR A 100 8.41 -21.99 14.12
N GLY A 101 9.09 -21.57 15.19
CA GLY A 101 10.11 -22.37 15.88
C GLY A 101 9.53 -23.59 16.60
N ALA A 102 8.40 -23.42 17.29
CA ALA A 102 7.71 -24.50 17.98
C ALA A 102 7.25 -25.62 17.03
N THR A 103 6.97 -25.31 15.76
CA THR A 103 6.61 -26.35 14.78
C THR A 103 7.76 -27.29 14.42
N GLY A 104 9.02 -26.88 14.58
CA GLY A 104 10.22 -27.65 14.23
C GLY A 104 10.38 -28.02 12.75
N ARG A 105 9.44 -27.61 11.88
CA ARG A 105 9.34 -28.06 10.47
C ARG A 105 10.02 -27.14 9.47
N LEU A 106 10.32 -25.91 9.87
CA LEU A 106 10.74 -24.84 8.96
C LEU A 106 12.20 -24.44 9.23
N GLY A 107 13.02 -24.41 8.17
CA GLY A 107 14.38 -23.87 8.25
C GLY A 107 14.39 -22.38 8.54
N THR A 108 15.53 -21.88 9.04
CA THR A 108 15.73 -20.48 9.48
C THR A 108 15.24 -19.44 8.48
N TRP A 109 15.64 -19.56 7.20
CA TRP A 109 15.24 -18.62 6.15
C TRP A 109 13.73 -18.59 5.91
N ARG A 110 13.05 -19.74 6.01
CA ARG A 110 11.60 -19.79 5.89
C ARG A 110 10.93 -19.08 7.06
N ARG A 111 11.45 -19.28 8.27
CA ARG A 111 10.94 -18.61 9.48
C ARG A 111 11.07 -17.09 9.36
N LEU A 112 12.21 -16.59 8.90
CA LEU A 112 12.41 -15.16 8.62
C LEU A 112 11.43 -14.64 7.56
N ALA A 113 11.20 -15.39 6.47
CA ALA A 113 10.20 -15.01 5.47
C ALA A 113 8.78 -14.93 6.06
N LEU A 114 8.41 -15.85 6.96
CA LEU A 114 7.10 -15.78 7.62
C LEU A 114 7.00 -14.62 8.60
N CYS A 115 8.07 -14.29 9.32
CA CYS A 115 8.14 -13.08 10.14
C CYS A 115 7.95 -11.82 9.27
N TRP A 116 8.59 -11.75 8.10
CA TRP A 116 8.37 -10.68 7.12
C TRP A 116 6.90 -10.56 6.73
N PHE A 117 6.25 -11.66 6.30
CA PHE A 117 4.83 -11.63 5.96
C PHE A 117 3.93 -11.25 7.13
N ALA A 118 4.24 -11.66 8.36
CA ALA A 118 3.46 -11.23 9.52
C ALA A 118 3.56 -9.72 9.76
N VAL A 119 4.75 -9.14 9.61
CA VAL A 119 4.95 -7.69 9.69
C VAL A 119 4.27 -6.96 8.52
N CYS A 120 4.35 -7.48 7.29
CA CYS A 120 3.59 -6.95 6.14
C CYS A 120 2.09 -6.96 6.41
N GLY A 121 1.55 -8.05 6.98
CA GLY A 121 0.14 -8.15 7.34
C GLY A 121 -0.30 -7.04 8.30
N PHE A 122 0.55 -6.70 9.28
CA PHE A 122 0.32 -5.58 10.19
C PHE A 122 0.40 -4.22 9.49
N ILE A 123 1.46 -3.96 8.73
CA ILE A 123 1.66 -2.67 8.05
C ILE A 123 0.53 -2.43 7.05
N HIS A 124 0.32 -3.36 6.12
CA HIS A 124 -0.72 -3.23 5.10
C HIS A 124 -2.12 -3.22 5.74
N GLY A 125 -2.41 -4.17 6.63
CA GLY A 125 -3.76 -4.33 7.19
C GLY A 125 -4.18 -3.20 8.15
N VAL A 126 -3.25 -2.67 8.95
CA VAL A 126 -3.56 -1.68 9.99
C VAL A 126 -3.14 -0.27 9.59
N ILE A 127 -1.90 -0.09 9.15
CA ILE A 127 -1.36 1.25 8.88
C ILE A 127 -1.89 1.76 7.54
N GLU A 128 -1.71 0.99 6.47
CA GLU A 128 -2.24 1.32 5.14
C GLU A 128 -3.76 1.18 5.08
N GLY A 129 -4.34 0.24 5.84
CA GLY A 129 -5.78 0.16 6.05
C GLY A 129 -6.37 1.42 6.66
N TRP A 130 -5.70 2.02 7.64
CA TRP A 130 -6.11 3.32 8.19
C TRP A 130 -6.04 4.43 7.14
N PHE A 131 -4.96 4.48 6.35
CA PHE A 131 -4.85 5.45 5.27
C PHE A 131 -5.97 5.28 4.22
N SER A 132 -6.22 4.05 3.76
CA SER A 132 -7.27 3.73 2.79
C SER A 132 -8.65 4.21 3.24
N LEU A 133 -8.93 4.17 4.55
CA LEU A 133 -10.22 4.56 5.12
C LEU A 133 -10.32 6.05 5.49
N TYR A 134 -9.22 6.69 5.85
CA TYR A 134 -9.22 8.01 6.51
C TYR A 134 -8.30 9.05 5.87
N TYR A 135 -7.78 8.81 4.66
CA TYR A 135 -6.81 9.70 3.99
C TYR A 135 -7.25 11.17 3.92
N ASP A 136 -8.55 11.43 3.85
CA ASP A 136 -9.16 12.76 3.71
C ASP A 136 -9.09 13.59 5.00
N ILE A 137 -9.12 12.93 6.16
CA ILE A 137 -9.09 13.61 7.47
C ILE A 137 -7.69 13.64 8.11
N ILE A 138 -6.73 12.84 7.62
CA ILE A 138 -5.37 12.73 8.17
C ILE A 138 -4.69 14.09 8.44
N PRO A 139 -4.79 15.11 7.57
CA PRO A 139 -4.09 16.37 7.81
C PRO A 139 -4.48 17.06 9.13
N GLY A 140 -5.75 16.94 9.54
CA GLY A 140 -6.27 17.54 10.77
C GLY A 140 -6.42 16.58 11.94
N ASP A 141 -6.45 15.28 11.68
CA ASP A 141 -6.70 14.27 12.71
C ASP A 141 -5.50 14.08 13.65
N GLN A 142 -5.80 13.76 14.91
CA GLN A 142 -4.83 13.53 15.98
C GLN A 142 -4.84 12.08 16.48
N SER A 143 -5.60 11.18 15.85
CA SER A 143 -5.45 9.74 16.10
C SER A 143 -4.02 9.30 15.82
N PHE A 144 -3.53 8.33 16.59
CA PHE A 144 -2.13 7.89 16.52
C PHE A 144 -1.69 7.50 15.10
N LEU A 145 -2.52 6.74 14.37
CA LEU A 145 -2.20 6.30 13.01
C LEU A 145 -2.20 7.47 12.01
N SER A 146 -3.08 8.46 12.17
CA SER A 146 -3.04 9.69 11.37
C SER A 146 -1.78 10.51 11.65
N GLN A 147 -1.35 10.57 12.90
CA GLN A 147 -0.08 11.20 13.25
C GLN A 147 1.13 10.46 12.66
N LEU A 148 1.10 9.13 12.62
CA LEU A 148 2.10 8.32 11.94
C LEU A 148 2.15 8.65 10.44
N TRP A 149 1.00 8.75 9.78
CA TRP A 149 0.93 9.14 8.37
C TRP A 149 1.40 10.57 8.13
N LYS A 150 1.07 11.52 9.01
CA LYS A 150 1.62 12.88 8.96
C LYS A 150 3.15 12.90 9.12
N GLU A 151 3.69 12.06 10.00
CA GLU A 151 5.14 11.93 10.15
C GLU A 151 5.78 11.35 8.89
N TYR A 152 5.22 10.28 8.33
CA TYR A 152 5.69 9.69 7.08
C TYR A 152 5.56 10.67 5.89
N SER A 153 4.52 11.50 5.90
CA SER A 153 4.26 12.50 4.85
C SER A 153 5.33 13.60 4.79
N LYS A 154 6.18 13.75 5.81
CA LYS A 154 7.36 14.61 5.72
C LYS A 154 8.41 14.06 4.74
N GLY A 155 8.43 12.74 4.55
CA GLY A 155 9.22 12.05 3.53
C GLY A 155 8.56 12.05 2.16
N ASP A 156 7.22 12.02 2.11
CA ASP A 156 6.46 12.07 0.87
C ASP A 156 5.07 12.69 1.09
N SER A 157 4.89 13.94 0.66
CA SER A 157 3.68 14.69 0.92
C SER A 157 2.45 14.16 0.18
N ARG A 158 2.60 13.27 -0.80
CA ARG A 158 1.48 12.64 -1.53
C ARG A 158 0.50 11.93 -0.61
N TYR A 159 0.94 11.52 0.58
CA TYR A 159 0.07 10.94 1.60
C TYR A 159 -0.77 11.97 2.34
N VAL A 160 -0.29 13.20 2.55
CA VAL A 160 -1.10 14.24 3.22
C VAL A 160 -2.04 14.96 2.25
N ILE A 161 -1.71 14.99 0.95
CA ILE A 161 -2.58 15.56 -0.08
C ILE A 161 -3.49 14.52 -0.75
N ALA A 162 -3.44 13.26 -0.31
CA ALA A 162 -4.22 12.16 -0.85
C ALA A 162 -4.10 12.03 -2.38
N ASP A 163 -2.87 11.95 -2.88
CA ASP A 163 -2.62 11.71 -4.30
C ASP A 163 -3.37 10.47 -4.81
N ASN A 164 -3.88 10.54 -6.03
CA ASN A 164 -4.70 9.49 -6.60
C ASN A 164 -3.98 8.15 -6.67
N PHE A 165 -2.69 8.16 -7.03
CA PHE A 165 -1.93 6.92 -7.13
C PHE A 165 -1.65 6.33 -5.75
N THR A 166 -1.21 7.14 -4.77
CA THR A 166 -0.94 6.65 -3.41
C THR A 166 -2.21 6.08 -2.77
N VAL A 167 -3.35 6.79 -2.84
CA VAL A 167 -4.63 6.29 -2.31
C VAL A 167 -5.04 4.96 -2.95
N CYS A 168 -4.94 4.85 -4.27
CA CYS A 168 -5.31 3.64 -4.99
C CYS A 168 -4.38 2.46 -4.68
N MET A 169 -3.07 2.69 -4.69
CA MET A 169 -2.06 1.67 -4.40
C MET A 169 -2.21 1.15 -2.96
N GLU A 170 -2.29 2.06 -1.99
CA GLU A 170 -2.40 1.72 -0.56
C GLU A 170 -3.75 1.04 -0.23
N THR A 171 -4.81 1.37 -0.95
CA THR A 171 -6.08 0.65 -0.83
C THR A 171 -5.93 -0.80 -1.31
N VAL A 172 -5.27 -1.03 -2.45
CA VAL A 172 -5.03 -2.39 -2.94
C VAL A 172 -4.14 -3.17 -1.96
N THR A 173 -3.10 -2.55 -1.43
CA THR A 173 -2.20 -3.21 -0.48
C THR A 173 -2.90 -3.54 0.83
N ALA A 174 -3.71 -2.63 1.37
CA ALA A 174 -4.47 -2.84 2.59
C ALA A 174 -5.48 -3.99 2.46
N TRP A 175 -6.29 -3.99 1.39
CA TRP A 175 -7.40 -4.92 1.25
C TRP A 175 -7.00 -6.28 0.66
N LEU A 176 -5.89 -6.36 -0.07
CA LEU A 176 -5.38 -7.62 -0.63
C LEU A 176 -4.11 -8.09 0.08
N TRP A 177 -3.03 -7.30 0.04
CA TRP A 177 -1.73 -7.75 0.53
C TRP A 177 -1.69 -7.92 2.05
N GLY A 178 -2.42 -7.12 2.83
CA GLY A 178 -2.56 -7.31 4.27
C GLY A 178 -3.16 -8.67 4.64
N PRO A 179 -4.43 -8.95 4.28
CA PRO A 179 -5.06 -10.25 4.53
C PRO A 179 -4.29 -11.43 3.93
N PHE A 180 -3.78 -11.28 2.71
CA PHE A 180 -3.06 -12.37 2.04
C PHE A 180 -1.71 -12.66 2.69
N SER A 181 -1.05 -11.67 3.30
CA SER A 181 0.20 -11.91 4.03
C SER A 181 -0.02 -12.80 5.26
N PHE A 182 -1.09 -12.58 6.03
CA PHE A 182 -1.47 -13.51 7.10
C PHE A 182 -1.88 -14.88 6.58
N TRP A 183 -2.55 -14.93 5.42
CA TRP A 183 -2.90 -16.19 4.78
C TRP A 183 -1.66 -16.97 4.34
N VAL A 184 -0.59 -16.33 3.86
CA VAL A 184 0.69 -17.00 3.59
C VAL A 184 1.24 -17.65 4.85
N VAL A 185 1.29 -16.92 5.97
CA VAL A 185 1.78 -17.46 7.24
C VAL A 185 0.98 -18.71 7.63
N PHE A 186 -0.35 -18.64 7.60
CA PHE A 186 -1.21 -19.80 7.84
C PHE A 186 -0.95 -20.96 6.87
N ALA A 187 -0.83 -20.67 5.57
CA ALA A 187 -0.63 -21.68 4.53
C ALA A 187 0.70 -22.42 4.69
N PHE A 188 1.76 -21.74 5.12
CA PHE A 188 3.03 -22.38 5.43
C PHE A 188 2.97 -23.21 6.72
N LEU A 189 2.36 -22.69 7.79
CA LEU A 189 2.23 -23.42 9.05
C LEU A 189 1.39 -24.69 8.91
N THR A 190 0.37 -24.66 8.05
CA THR A 190 -0.51 -25.81 7.77
C THR A 190 -0.10 -26.60 6.51
N ASN A 191 1.09 -26.33 5.96
CA ASN A 191 1.68 -27.04 4.82
C ASN A 191 0.77 -27.14 3.59
N LYS A 192 -0.01 -26.09 3.28
CA LYS A 192 -0.91 -26.07 2.12
C LYS A 192 -0.12 -26.05 0.80
N PRO A 193 -0.62 -26.71 -0.26
CA PRO A 193 0.11 -26.83 -1.53
C PRO A 193 0.27 -25.48 -2.25
N TYR A 194 -0.67 -24.55 -2.07
CA TYR A 194 -0.66 -23.23 -2.72
C TYR A 194 0.24 -22.18 -2.04
N ARG A 195 0.91 -22.52 -0.93
CA ARG A 195 1.69 -21.56 -0.11
C ARG A 195 2.74 -20.77 -0.91
N PHE A 196 3.40 -21.43 -1.88
CA PHE A 196 4.39 -20.79 -2.74
C PHE A 196 3.77 -19.96 -3.86
N VAL A 197 2.60 -20.35 -4.36
CA VAL A 197 1.83 -19.52 -5.31
C VAL A 197 1.40 -18.23 -4.63
N LEU A 198 0.90 -18.33 -3.40
CA LEU A 198 0.47 -17.16 -2.64
C LEU A 198 1.65 -16.23 -2.29
N GLN A 199 2.79 -16.80 -1.85
CA GLN A 199 4.04 -16.05 -1.66
C GLN A 199 4.44 -15.29 -2.94
N LEU A 200 4.40 -15.95 -4.10
CA LEU A 200 4.77 -15.36 -5.38
C LEU A 200 3.86 -14.17 -5.74
N ILE A 201 2.54 -14.35 -5.64
CA ILE A 201 1.55 -13.33 -6.00
C ILE A 201 1.72 -12.08 -5.15
N ILE A 202 1.80 -12.23 -3.82
CA ILE A 202 1.93 -11.08 -2.92
C ILE A 202 3.27 -10.37 -3.12
N SER A 203 4.37 -11.14 -3.21
CA SER A 203 5.70 -10.56 -3.39
C SER A 203 5.80 -9.78 -4.71
N LEU A 204 5.18 -10.31 -5.78
CA LEU A 204 5.11 -9.60 -7.05
C LEU A 204 4.25 -8.34 -6.95
N GLY A 205 3.11 -8.40 -6.26
CA GLY A 205 2.25 -7.24 -6.01
C GLY A 205 2.95 -6.12 -5.24
N GLN A 206 3.68 -6.47 -4.18
CA GLN A 206 4.50 -5.54 -3.39
C GLN A 206 5.59 -4.91 -4.26
N LEU A 207 6.34 -5.72 -5.00
CA LEU A 207 7.41 -5.23 -5.90
C LEU A 207 6.85 -4.30 -6.99
N TYR A 208 5.71 -4.66 -7.58
CA TYR A 208 5.06 -3.85 -8.60
C TYR A 208 4.58 -2.50 -8.04
N GLY A 209 3.95 -2.51 -6.87
CA GLY A 209 3.50 -1.29 -6.17
C GLY A 209 4.66 -0.33 -5.90
N VAL A 210 5.75 -0.82 -5.30
CA VAL A 210 6.90 0.04 -4.96
C VAL A 210 7.64 0.54 -6.20
N VAL A 211 7.71 -0.24 -7.28
CA VAL A 211 8.27 0.23 -8.56
C VAL A 211 7.43 1.38 -9.12
N LEU A 212 6.11 1.27 -9.09
CA LEU A 212 5.22 2.36 -9.51
C LEU A 212 5.34 3.57 -8.59
N TYR A 213 5.41 3.36 -7.27
CA TYR A 213 5.60 4.42 -6.27
C TYR A 213 6.83 5.29 -6.53
N PHE A 214 7.98 4.67 -6.80
CA PHE A 214 9.19 5.40 -7.17
C PHE A 214 9.07 6.02 -8.56
N SER A 215 8.44 5.33 -9.52
CA SER A 215 8.32 5.81 -10.90
C SER A 215 7.44 7.04 -11.02
N THR A 216 6.34 7.11 -10.27
CA THR A 216 5.45 8.28 -10.25
C THR A 216 6.18 9.47 -9.64
N GLU A 217 6.86 9.30 -8.52
CA GLU A 217 7.59 10.40 -7.88
C GLU A 217 8.80 10.87 -8.71
N HIS A 218 9.51 9.93 -9.33
CA HIS A 218 10.60 10.26 -10.24
C HIS A 218 10.10 11.08 -11.43
N ARG A 219 8.92 10.75 -11.97
CA ARG A 219 8.30 11.49 -13.06
C ARG A 219 7.85 12.90 -12.63
N ASP A 220 7.44 13.05 -11.38
CA ASP A 220 7.11 14.34 -10.77
C ASP A 220 8.36 15.11 -10.30
N GLY A 221 9.56 14.61 -10.60
CA GLY A 221 10.82 15.28 -10.29
C GLY A 221 11.14 15.33 -8.79
N TYR A 222 10.60 14.40 -8.01
CA TYR A 222 10.72 14.37 -6.55
C TYR A 222 10.16 15.62 -5.85
N ALA A 223 9.11 16.21 -6.41
CA ALA A 223 8.50 17.45 -5.91
C ALA A 223 7.90 17.30 -4.50
N HIS A 224 7.54 16.10 -4.08
CA HIS A 224 6.78 15.84 -2.85
C HIS A 224 7.67 15.53 -1.64
N SER A 225 8.99 15.68 -1.78
CA SER A 225 9.97 15.42 -0.72
C SER A 225 11.06 16.49 -0.70
N GLU A 226 11.72 16.64 0.46
CA GLU A 226 12.94 17.44 0.54
C GLU A 226 14.12 16.65 -0.05
N LEU A 227 14.37 16.83 -1.35
CA LEU A 227 15.40 16.07 -2.05
C LEU A 227 16.76 16.15 -1.32
N GLY A 228 17.31 14.98 -0.97
CA GLY A 228 18.61 14.85 -0.31
C GLY A 228 18.58 14.92 1.23
N HIS A 229 17.43 15.21 1.86
CA HIS A 229 17.33 15.23 3.31
C HIS A 229 17.62 13.84 3.91
N PRO A 230 18.55 13.71 4.88
CA PRO A 230 19.06 12.41 5.34
C PRO A 230 17.98 11.53 5.98
N ILE A 231 17.03 12.11 6.73
CA ILE A 231 15.96 11.36 7.38
C ILE A 231 14.78 11.18 6.43
N TYR A 232 14.13 12.27 6.03
CA TYR A 232 12.90 12.21 5.23
C TYR A 232 13.07 11.66 3.82
N PHE A 233 14.12 12.05 3.08
CA PHE A 233 14.33 11.51 1.75
C PHE A 233 15.08 10.18 1.79
N TRP A 234 16.28 10.14 2.37
CA TRP A 234 17.09 8.92 2.29
C TRP A 234 16.58 7.78 3.18
N PHE A 235 16.13 8.06 4.40
CA PHE A 235 15.66 7.00 5.30
C PHE A 235 14.19 6.64 5.04
N TYR A 236 13.25 7.58 5.12
CA TYR A 236 11.82 7.28 4.94
C TYR A 236 11.48 6.94 3.48
N PHE A 237 11.81 7.83 2.54
CA PHE A 237 11.42 7.62 1.15
C PHE A 237 12.24 6.52 0.45
N VAL A 238 13.57 6.52 0.57
CA VAL A 238 14.42 5.53 -0.13
C VAL A 238 14.59 4.24 0.66
N PHE A 239 15.25 4.27 1.83
CA PHE A 239 15.70 3.06 2.53
C PHE A 239 14.56 2.14 2.92
N MET A 240 13.51 2.69 3.55
CA MET A 240 12.35 1.89 3.94
C MET A 240 11.79 1.20 2.70
N ASN A 241 11.38 1.94 1.67
CA ASN A 241 10.78 1.37 0.45
C ASN A 241 11.68 0.39 -0.32
N VAL A 242 13.02 0.54 -0.28
CA VAL A 242 13.95 -0.44 -0.87
C VAL A 242 13.81 -1.83 -0.22
N LEU A 243 13.41 -1.94 1.05
CA LEU A 243 13.13 -3.23 1.68
C LEU A 243 11.99 -3.98 0.97
N TRP A 244 10.95 -3.26 0.51
CA TRP A 244 9.84 -3.79 -0.30
C TRP A 244 10.25 -4.10 -1.75
N ILE A 245 11.48 -3.80 -2.15
CA ILE A 245 12.06 -4.28 -3.42
C ILE A 245 12.85 -5.57 -3.17
N ILE A 246 13.84 -5.49 -2.28
CA ILE A 246 14.85 -6.53 -2.12
C ILE A 246 14.25 -7.81 -1.53
N ILE A 247 13.45 -7.70 -0.46
CA ILE A 247 12.88 -8.86 0.22
C ILE A 247 11.86 -9.56 -0.68
N PRO A 248 10.87 -8.89 -1.28
CA PRO A 248 9.94 -9.52 -2.21
C PRO A 248 10.63 -10.15 -3.42
N LEU A 249 11.69 -9.54 -3.97
CA LEU A 249 12.44 -10.12 -5.09
C LEU A 249 13.09 -11.47 -4.70
N MET A 250 13.71 -11.55 -3.52
CA MET A 250 14.26 -12.82 -3.00
C MET A 250 13.16 -13.88 -2.82
N LEU A 251 11.98 -13.48 -2.33
CA LEU A 251 10.84 -14.37 -2.13
C LEU A 251 10.22 -14.84 -3.45
N ILE A 252 10.22 -14.00 -4.50
CA ILE A 252 9.82 -14.38 -5.86
C ILE A 252 10.76 -15.47 -6.39
N VAL A 253 12.07 -15.26 -6.28
CA VAL A 253 13.07 -16.24 -6.75
C VAL A 253 12.95 -17.56 -5.99
N ASP A 254 12.75 -17.53 -4.67
CA ASP A 254 12.50 -18.72 -3.86
C ASP A 254 11.22 -19.45 -4.30
N ALA A 255 10.09 -18.74 -4.41
CA ALA A 255 8.83 -19.34 -4.84
C ALA A 255 8.93 -19.94 -6.25
N TRP A 256 9.55 -19.22 -7.18
CA TRP A 256 9.78 -19.68 -8.54
C TRP A 256 10.54 -21.01 -8.55
N ARG A 257 11.68 -21.10 -7.84
CA ARG A 257 12.49 -22.32 -7.75
C ARG A 257 11.68 -23.51 -7.22
N GLN A 258 10.90 -23.30 -6.16
CA GLN A 258 10.11 -24.36 -5.53
C GLN A 258 8.97 -24.84 -6.44
N LEU A 259 8.27 -23.92 -7.10
CA LEU A 259 7.21 -24.23 -8.04
C LEU A 259 7.75 -24.96 -9.29
N SER A 260 8.87 -24.49 -9.86
CA SER A 260 9.51 -25.16 -10.99
C SER A 260 10.01 -26.56 -10.65
N ALA A 261 10.56 -26.77 -9.45
CA ALA A 261 10.98 -28.09 -8.99
C ALA A 261 9.79 -29.05 -8.85
N ALA A 262 8.68 -28.58 -8.29
CA ALA A 262 7.45 -29.37 -8.17
C ALA A 262 6.86 -29.74 -9.54
N GLN A 263 6.89 -28.82 -10.51
CA GLN A 263 6.45 -29.06 -11.88
C GLN A 263 7.34 -30.10 -12.57
N THR A 264 8.67 -29.94 -12.48
CA THR A 264 9.65 -30.88 -13.05
C THR A 264 9.45 -32.30 -12.50
N HIS A 265 9.23 -32.43 -11.19
CA HIS A 265 8.93 -33.72 -10.58
C HIS A 265 7.66 -34.35 -11.17
N THR A 266 6.60 -33.56 -11.34
CA THR A 266 5.34 -34.03 -11.92
C THR A 266 5.52 -34.53 -13.35
N ASP A 267 6.26 -33.80 -14.18
CA ASP A 267 6.49 -34.17 -15.59
C ASP A 267 7.32 -35.45 -15.72
N ASN A 268 8.35 -35.62 -14.87
CA ASN A 268 9.15 -36.84 -14.84
C ASN A 268 8.33 -38.08 -14.41
N THR A 269 7.45 -37.95 -13.41
CA THR A 269 6.59 -39.07 -13.01
C THR A 269 5.61 -39.50 -14.09
N LYS A 270 5.09 -38.57 -14.89
CA LYS A 270 4.22 -38.87 -16.05
C LYS A 270 4.99 -39.60 -17.15
N SER A 271 6.21 -39.14 -17.47
CA SER A 271 7.09 -39.79 -18.45
C SER A 271 7.41 -41.25 -18.08
N HIS A 272 7.70 -41.51 -16.80
CA HIS A 272 7.94 -42.87 -16.32
C HIS A 272 6.71 -43.78 -16.38
N LYS A 273 5.49 -43.27 -16.14
CA LYS A 273 4.26 -44.04 -16.31
C LYS A 273 3.99 -44.37 -17.78
N SER A 274 4.24 -43.43 -18.69
CA SER A 274 4.04 -43.64 -20.13
C SER A 274 5.02 -44.65 -20.75
N LYS A 275 6.22 -44.82 -20.19
CA LYS A 275 7.21 -45.82 -20.65
C LYS A 275 6.95 -47.24 -20.13
N ARG A 276 6.05 -47.39 -19.15
CA ARG A 276 5.79 -48.66 -18.44
C ARG A 276 4.51 -49.35 -18.92
N ASN A 277 3.71 -48.66 -19.73
CA ASN A 277 2.56 -49.17 -20.46
C ASN A 277 2.93 -49.39 -21.93
#